data_AF-A0A7Y5NYK8-F1
#
_entry.id   AF-A0A7Y5NYK8-F1
#
_cell.length_a   1.000
_cell.length_b   1.000
_cell.length_c   1.000
_cell.angle_alpha   90.00
_cell.angle_beta   90.00
_cell.angle_gamma   90.00
#
_symmetry.space_group_name_H-M   'P 1'
#
loop_
_entity.id
_entity.type
_entity.pdbx_description
1 polymer ?
#
loop_
_entity_poly.entity_id
_entity_poly.type
_entity_poly.pdbx_seq_one_letter_code
_entity_poly.pdbx_strand_id
1 'polypeptide(L)'
;MKVTNKTILVTGANRGLGKALLEEALRRGAKKVYATTRGPFKHADPRVTALTLDQTDEIQIRQAANEVSDLDLLVNNAGVAHSAELIDVGVIQEHLDVNLLGPFRVTRAFSPLLKRSKGAILNILSLAAIAPVPIFAAYSISKAASHSMTQLFRAYLATHGVAVHAAFLGPVDTDMVRDIPMDKASPASVAAGIFDGLERGEEDIFPDSMAQALAEGWRRGIVKAVESQNAKYMPPETPGKDESFTRTFSVEQSPKEVFEAINDVRSWWTGDIEGSSGKLGDEFTYRYKHLHRSTQKLVEIVPDKKVVWRVSNAHLSFTKTPAEWNDTQVVFEIARKGDATEVRFTHRGLVPTFECFDACSGGWTHYIGSLKKRITTGLAQKE
;
A
#
# COMPACT_ATOMS: atom_id res chain seq x y z
N MET A 1 6.46 17.72 5.66
CA MET A 1 5.69 17.82 4.38
C MET A 1 4.64 18.90 4.52
N LYS A 2 4.43 19.79 3.53
CA LYS A 2 3.31 20.77 3.57
C LYS A 2 1.97 20.10 3.27
N VAL A 3 0.92 20.50 4.00
CA VAL A 3 -0.45 19.97 3.84
C VAL A 3 -1.16 20.55 2.61
N THR A 4 -0.81 21.79 2.25
CA THR A 4 -1.44 22.49 1.13
C THR A 4 -1.32 21.70 -0.18
N ASN A 5 -2.44 21.61 -0.89
CA ASN A 5 -2.58 20.89 -2.16
C ASN A 5 -2.28 19.38 -2.08
N LYS A 6 -2.41 18.76 -0.90
CA LYS A 6 -2.23 17.31 -0.71
C LYS A 6 -3.55 16.53 -0.67
N THR A 7 -3.48 15.26 -1.06
CA THR A 7 -4.54 14.28 -0.89
C THR A 7 -4.29 13.47 0.37
N ILE A 8 -5.23 13.51 1.31
CA ILE A 8 -5.05 12.99 2.68
C ILE A 8 -6.15 11.98 2.98
N LEU A 9 -5.83 10.88 3.66
CA LEU A 9 -6.82 9.94 4.19
C LEU A 9 -6.76 9.96 5.72
N VAL A 10 -7.91 10.11 6.38
CA VAL A 10 -8.01 10.09 7.85
C VAL A 10 -8.97 8.98 8.28
N THR A 11 -8.49 8.04 9.09
CA THR A 11 -9.34 6.99 9.65
C THR A 11 -10.10 7.47 10.89
N GLY A 12 -11.37 7.05 11.04
CA GLY A 12 -12.20 7.45 12.18
C GLY A 12 -12.55 8.94 12.17
N ALA A 13 -12.82 9.49 10.98
CA ALA A 13 -12.91 10.93 10.75
C ALA A 13 -14.25 11.57 11.20
N ASN A 14 -15.23 10.80 11.68
CA ASN A 14 -16.57 11.31 12.00
C ASN A 14 -16.68 12.03 13.36
N ARG A 15 -15.73 11.86 14.27
CA ARG A 15 -15.81 12.41 15.63
C ARG A 15 -14.43 12.63 16.27
N GLY A 16 -14.43 13.30 17.43
CA GLY A 16 -13.25 13.47 18.27
C GLY A 16 -12.05 14.04 17.50
N LEU A 17 -10.86 13.47 17.75
CA LEU A 17 -9.63 13.89 17.10
C LEU A 17 -9.63 13.67 15.59
N GLY A 18 -10.25 12.60 15.08
CA GLY A 18 -10.31 12.33 13.64
C GLY A 18 -11.07 13.41 12.87
N LYS A 19 -12.18 13.89 13.44
CA LYS A 19 -12.91 15.04 12.90
C LYS A 19 -12.04 16.30 12.91
N ALA A 20 -11.35 16.58 14.01
CA ALA A 20 -10.48 17.74 14.13
C ALA A 20 -9.29 17.70 13.15
N LEU A 21 -8.70 16.52 12.93
CA LEU A 21 -7.64 16.31 11.94
C LEU A 21 -8.13 16.54 10.51
N LEU A 22 -9.34 16.08 10.17
CA LEU A 22 -9.97 16.37 8.89
C LEU A 22 -10.18 17.87 8.70
N GLU A 23 -10.77 18.53 9.69
CA GLU A 23 -11.07 19.97 9.64
C GLU A 23 -9.78 20.81 9.51
N GLU A 24 -8.74 20.42 10.26
CA GLU A 24 -7.44 21.09 10.22
C GLU A 24 -6.73 20.88 8.87
N ALA A 25 -6.81 19.69 8.29
CA ALA A 25 -6.29 19.43 6.95
C ALA A 25 -6.97 20.34 5.90
N LEU A 26 -8.30 20.46 5.96
CA LEU A 26 -9.07 21.35 5.08
C LEU A 26 -8.67 22.82 5.27
N ARG A 27 -8.50 23.26 6.52
CA ARG A 27 -8.10 24.63 6.88
C ARG A 27 -6.70 24.97 6.34
N ARG A 28 -5.78 24.01 6.33
CA ARG A 28 -4.43 24.15 5.76
C ARG A 28 -4.37 24.04 4.22
N GLY A 29 -5.52 23.90 3.57
CA GLY A 29 -5.62 23.88 2.12
C GLY A 29 -5.31 22.53 1.50
N ALA A 30 -5.58 21.43 2.20
CA ALA A 30 -5.61 20.11 1.56
C ALA A 30 -6.49 20.14 0.30
N LYS A 31 -6.00 19.52 -0.77
CA LYS A 31 -6.71 19.43 -2.05
C LYS A 31 -7.94 18.53 -1.93
N LYS A 32 -7.76 17.40 -1.23
CA LYS A 32 -8.78 16.38 -1.04
C LYS A 32 -8.56 15.65 0.28
N VAL A 33 -9.64 15.34 0.99
CA VAL A 33 -9.61 14.51 2.19
C VAL A 33 -10.55 13.32 2.04
N TYR A 34 -9.98 12.12 2.05
CA TYR A 34 -10.71 10.88 2.21
C TYR A 34 -11.00 10.66 3.69
N ALA A 35 -12.27 10.74 4.06
CA ALA A 35 -12.72 10.61 5.45
C ALA A 35 -13.31 9.21 5.64
N THR A 36 -12.62 8.35 6.41
CA THR A 36 -13.10 6.97 6.57
C THR A 36 -13.83 6.73 7.89
N THR A 37 -14.92 5.97 7.80
CA THR A 37 -15.85 5.69 8.90
C THR A 37 -16.40 4.27 8.79
N ARG A 38 -16.83 3.67 9.89
CA ARG A 38 -17.43 2.31 9.89
C ARG A 38 -18.82 2.24 9.24
N GLY A 39 -19.47 3.37 9.04
CA GLY A 39 -20.79 3.47 8.44
C GLY A 39 -20.93 4.74 7.61
N PRO A 40 -22.12 4.99 7.03
CA PRO A 40 -22.36 6.14 6.17
C PRO A 40 -21.99 7.46 6.84
N PHE A 41 -21.23 8.28 6.12
CA PHE A 41 -20.79 9.60 6.58
C PHE A 41 -20.97 10.61 5.46
N LYS A 42 -21.37 11.83 5.83
CA LYS A 42 -21.50 12.96 4.91
C LYS A 42 -20.81 14.17 5.52
N HIS A 43 -20.14 14.94 4.67
CA HIS A 43 -19.49 16.18 5.04
C HIS A 43 -19.87 17.26 4.02
N ALA A 44 -20.05 18.50 4.49
CA ALA A 44 -20.55 19.59 3.64
C ALA A 44 -19.48 20.14 2.68
N ASP A 45 -18.20 20.07 3.06
CA ASP A 45 -17.10 20.52 2.21
C ASP A 45 -16.91 19.57 1.01
N PRO A 46 -16.96 20.07 -0.24
CA PRO A 46 -16.85 19.25 -1.45
C PRO A 46 -15.47 18.60 -1.64
N ARG A 47 -14.44 19.05 -0.91
CA ARG A 47 -13.11 18.42 -0.91
C ARG A 47 -13.08 17.12 -0.11
N VAL A 48 -14.14 16.82 0.65
CA VAL A 48 -14.23 15.61 1.45
C VAL A 48 -14.95 14.51 0.68
N THR A 49 -14.30 13.35 0.57
CA THR A 49 -14.90 12.12 0.05
C THR A 49 -15.02 11.12 1.20
N ALA A 50 -16.23 10.76 1.59
CA ALA A 50 -16.46 9.75 2.61
C ALA A 50 -16.24 8.35 2.04
N LEU A 51 -15.53 7.49 2.77
CA LEU A 51 -15.36 6.07 2.43
C LEU A 51 -15.76 5.20 3.63
N THR A 52 -16.51 4.13 3.37
CA THR A 52 -16.78 3.13 4.40
C THR A 52 -15.55 2.25 4.57
N LEU A 53 -14.96 2.25 5.76
CA LEU A 53 -13.79 1.45 6.10
C LEU A 53 -13.81 1.18 7.62
N ASP A 54 -14.14 -0.05 8.00
CA ASP A 54 -13.72 -0.61 9.28
C ASP A 54 -12.30 -1.19 9.14
N GLN A 55 -11.38 -0.78 10.02
CA GLN A 55 -9.98 -1.19 9.95
C GLN A 55 -9.75 -2.65 10.37
N THR A 56 -10.78 -3.31 10.90
CA THR A 56 -10.77 -4.76 11.16
C THR A 56 -11.34 -5.60 10.00
N ASP A 57 -11.92 -4.97 8.98
CA ASP A 57 -12.53 -5.63 7.82
C ASP A 57 -11.66 -5.49 6.56
N GLU A 58 -10.99 -6.58 6.16
CA GLU A 58 -10.09 -6.59 5.00
C GLU A 58 -10.81 -6.35 3.66
N ILE A 59 -12.10 -6.69 3.54
CA ILE A 59 -12.87 -6.47 2.31
C ILE A 59 -13.13 -4.98 2.15
N GLN A 60 -13.58 -4.31 3.21
CA GLN A 60 -13.81 -2.86 3.20
C GLN A 60 -12.52 -2.08 2.96
N ILE A 61 -11.41 -2.48 3.59
CA ILE A 61 -10.10 -1.87 3.34
C ILE A 61 -9.71 -1.96 1.86
N ARG A 62 -9.90 -3.14 1.23
CA ARG A 62 -9.59 -3.34 -0.19
C ARG A 62 -10.48 -2.52 -1.11
N GLN A 63 -11.78 -2.45 -0.81
CA GLN A 63 -12.73 -1.64 -1.57
C GLN A 63 -12.35 -0.16 -1.51
N ALA A 64 -12.12 0.37 -0.30
CA ALA A 64 -11.68 1.75 -0.12
C ALA A 64 -10.35 2.04 -0.84
N ALA A 65 -9.38 1.11 -0.79
CA ALA A 65 -8.11 1.27 -1.50
C ALA A 65 -8.27 1.33 -3.03
N ASN A 66 -9.27 0.65 -3.59
CA ASN A 66 -9.56 0.72 -5.03
C ASN A 66 -10.23 2.04 -5.46
N GLU A 67 -10.89 2.75 -4.53
CA GLU A 67 -11.54 4.04 -4.79
C GLU A 67 -10.59 5.24 -4.67
N VAL A 68 -9.39 5.04 -4.11
CA VAL A 68 -8.40 6.09 -3.90
C VAL A 68 -7.36 6.07 -5.03
N SER A 69 -7.37 7.10 -5.87
CA SER A 69 -6.44 7.24 -7.01
C SER A 69 -5.04 7.71 -6.62
N ASP A 70 -4.96 8.58 -5.62
CA ASP A 70 -3.77 9.28 -5.18
C ASP A 70 -3.82 9.50 -3.68
N LEU A 71 -2.66 9.42 -3.02
CA LEU A 71 -2.56 9.61 -1.58
C LEU A 71 -1.17 10.14 -1.24
N ASP A 72 -1.12 11.29 -0.60
CA ASP A 72 0.11 11.91 -0.11
C ASP A 72 0.32 11.69 1.39
N LEU A 73 -0.77 11.60 2.17
CA LEU A 73 -0.70 11.39 3.61
C LEU A 73 -1.79 10.43 4.08
N LEU A 74 -1.38 9.34 4.72
CA LEU A 74 -2.26 8.46 5.48
C LEU A 74 -2.20 8.81 6.97
N VAL A 75 -3.34 9.13 7.58
CA VAL A 75 -3.47 9.38 9.02
C VAL A 75 -4.23 8.23 9.67
N ASN A 76 -3.49 7.33 10.33
CA ASN A 76 -4.05 6.25 11.13
C ASN A 76 -4.45 6.81 12.51
N ASN A 77 -5.69 7.26 12.62
CA ASN A 77 -6.25 7.88 13.83
C ASN A 77 -7.24 6.97 14.58
N ALA A 78 -8.02 6.14 13.87
CA ALA A 78 -9.03 5.30 14.49
C ALA A 78 -8.42 4.36 15.54
N GLY A 79 -9.08 4.27 16.69
CA GLY A 79 -8.66 3.43 17.81
C GLY A 79 -9.72 3.30 18.89
N VAL A 80 -9.51 2.35 19.79
CA VAL A 80 -10.33 2.10 20.98
C VAL A 80 -9.48 2.22 22.23
N ALA A 81 -10.09 2.66 23.32
CA ALA A 81 -9.51 2.60 24.65
C ALA A 81 -10.63 2.27 25.63
N HIS A 82 -10.59 1.08 26.19
CA HIS A 82 -11.50 0.67 27.25
C HIS A 82 -10.72 0.64 28.56
N SER A 83 -11.32 1.18 29.62
CA SER A 83 -10.82 0.97 30.97
C SER A 83 -11.16 -0.46 31.40
N ALA A 84 -10.16 -1.26 31.71
CA ALA A 84 -10.38 -2.63 32.17
C ALA A 84 -9.33 -3.04 33.20
N GLU A 85 -9.72 -3.93 34.10
CA GLU A 85 -8.80 -4.65 34.98
C GLU A 85 -7.87 -5.55 34.14
N LEU A 86 -6.64 -5.76 34.61
CA LEU A 86 -5.45 -6.24 33.88
C LEU A 86 -5.55 -7.63 33.19
N ILE A 87 -6.71 -8.28 33.09
CA ILE A 87 -6.78 -9.75 32.96
C ILE A 87 -7.72 -10.26 31.85
N ASP A 88 -8.53 -9.41 31.23
CA ASP A 88 -9.37 -9.86 30.11
C ASP A 88 -8.58 -9.92 28.79
N VAL A 89 -8.17 -11.13 28.41
CA VAL A 89 -7.48 -11.41 27.15
C VAL A 89 -8.31 -11.00 25.93
N GLY A 90 -9.64 -11.10 26.01
CA GLY A 90 -10.54 -10.65 24.95
C GLY A 90 -10.45 -9.14 24.72
N VAL A 91 -10.40 -8.35 25.80
CA VAL A 91 -10.21 -6.89 25.73
C VAL A 91 -8.83 -6.55 25.17
N ILE A 92 -7.77 -7.26 25.58
CA ILE A 92 -6.42 -7.09 25.00
C ILE A 92 -6.44 -7.40 23.51
N GLN A 93 -7.08 -8.50 23.11
CA GLN A 93 -7.16 -8.93 21.72
C GLN A 93 -7.92 -7.93 20.84
N GLU A 94 -9.02 -7.35 21.34
CA GLU A 94 -9.76 -6.29 20.66
C GLU A 94 -8.87 -5.05 20.45
N HIS A 95 -8.17 -4.60 21.49
CA HIS A 95 -7.28 -3.44 21.38
C HIS A 95 -6.13 -3.70 20.41
N LEU A 96 -5.55 -4.91 20.41
CA LEU A 96 -4.51 -5.28 19.45
C LEU A 96 -5.06 -5.33 18.02
N ASP A 97 -6.26 -5.88 17.82
CA ASP A 97 -6.85 -5.94 16.49
C ASP A 97 -7.14 -4.55 15.92
N VAL A 98 -7.66 -3.65 16.77
CA VAL A 98 -8.02 -2.29 16.34
C VAL A 98 -6.80 -1.35 16.31
N ASN A 99 -6.02 -1.22 17.39
CA ASN A 99 -5.00 -0.17 17.51
C ASN A 99 -3.63 -0.55 16.92
N LEU A 100 -3.38 -1.84 16.69
CA LEU A 100 -2.16 -2.34 16.06
C LEU A 100 -2.45 -2.90 14.67
N LEU A 101 -3.24 -3.97 14.58
CA LEU A 101 -3.46 -4.67 13.31
C LEU A 101 -4.31 -3.84 12.32
N GLY A 102 -5.22 -3.00 12.81
CA GLY A 102 -5.99 -2.07 11.98
C GLY A 102 -5.09 -1.13 11.17
N PRO A 103 -4.29 -0.25 11.82
CA PRO A 103 -3.32 0.59 11.15
C PRO A 103 -2.32 -0.19 10.29
N PHE A 104 -1.93 -1.41 10.68
CA PHE A 104 -1.08 -2.27 9.86
C PHE A 104 -1.74 -2.62 8.52
N ARG A 105 -2.98 -3.14 8.55
CA ARG A 105 -3.74 -3.55 7.36
C ARG A 105 -4.02 -2.37 6.44
N VAL A 106 -4.45 -1.24 7.02
CA VAL A 106 -4.70 0.01 6.28
C VAL A 106 -3.40 0.49 5.62
N THR A 107 -2.31 0.61 6.38
CA THR A 107 -1.01 1.03 5.85
C THR A 107 -0.56 0.12 4.70
N ARG A 108 -0.66 -1.20 4.86
CA ARG A 108 -0.31 -2.16 3.81
C ARG A 108 -1.13 -1.92 2.53
N ALA A 109 -2.45 -1.76 2.64
CA ALA A 109 -3.34 -1.56 1.51
C ALA A 109 -3.07 -0.24 0.75
N PHE A 110 -2.76 0.84 1.47
CA PHE A 110 -2.51 2.15 0.89
C PHE A 110 -1.03 2.42 0.53
N SER A 111 -0.11 1.53 0.95
CA SER A 111 1.33 1.70 0.72
C SER A 111 1.73 1.88 -0.76
N PRO A 112 1.11 1.22 -1.76
CA PRO A 112 1.49 1.45 -3.16
C PRO A 112 1.23 2.89 -3.62
N LEU A 113 0.19 3.55 -3.10
CA LEU A 113 -0.12 4.95 -3.41
C LEU A 113 0.90 5.89 -2.77
N LEU A 114 1.23 5.64 -1.50
CA LEU A 114 2.21 6.42 -0.73
C LEU A 114 3.62 6.31 -1.33
N LYS A 115 4.03 5.09 -1.74
CA LYS A 115 5.31 4.85 -2.41
C LYS A 115 5.41 5.63 -3.72
N ARG A 116 4.32 5.67 -4.50
CA ARG A 116 4.27 6.43 -5.76
C ARG A 116 4.38 7.94 -5.53
N SER A 117 3.72 8.47 -4.50
CA SER A 117 3.74 9.91 -4.19
C SER A 117 5.00 10.33 -3.42
N LYS A 118 5.79 9.38 -2.90
CA LYS A 118 6.82 9.63 -1.88
C LYS A 118 6.22 10.41 -0.70
N GLY A 119 5.04 9.95 -0.30
CA GLY A 119 4.18 10.59 0.69
C GLY A 119 4.60 10.30 2.13
N ALA A 120 3.63 10.30 3.03
CA ALA A 120 3.87 10.07 4.44
C ALA A 120 2.74 9.26 5.10
N ILE A 121 3.10 8.63 6.21
CA ILE A 121 2.18 8.02 7.16
C ILE A 121 2.29 8.80 8.47
N LEU A 122 1.15 9.04 9.11
CA LEU A 122 1.05 9.62 10.43
C LEU A 122 0.23 8.69 11.31
N ASN A 123 0.87 8.08 12.30
CA ASN A 123 0.21 7.22 13.29
C ASN A 123 -0.10 8.02 14.55
N ILE A 124 -1.37 8.02 14.96
CA ILE A 124 -1.78 8.63 16.22
C ILE A 124 -1.53 7.64 17.37
N LEU A 125 -0.53 7.95 18.18
CA LEU A 125 -0.11 7.18 19.34
C LEU A 125 -0.54 7.89 20.63
N SER A 126 0.16 7.61 21.73
CA SER A 126 -0.12 8.16 23.05
C SER A 126 1.14 8.08 23.90
N LEU A 127 1.27 8.96 24.90
CA LEU A 127 2.28 8.78 25.96
C LEU A 127 2.15 7.42 26.66
N ALA A 128 0.94 6.84 26.67
CA ALA A 128 0.66 5.48 27.14
C ALA A 128 1.41 4.36 26.36
N ALA A 129 1.99 4.68 25.19
CA ALA A 129 2.86 3.80 24.41
C ALA A 129 4.30 3.75 24.95
N ILE A 130 4.71 4.78 25.68
CA ILE A 130 6.06 4.93 26.23
C ILE A 130 6.09 4.32 27.64
N ALA A 131 5.12 4.71 28.46
CA ALA A 131 4.93 4.17 29.80
C ALA A 131 3.44 3.85 30.02
N PRO A 132 3.11 2.68 30.56
CA PRO A 132 1.72 2.25 30.66
C PRO A 132 0.95 3.10 31.68
N VAL A 133 -0.32 3.35 31.38
CA VAL A 133 -1.28 3.96 32.32
C VAL A 133 -2.11 2.82 32.91
N PRO A 134 -2.02 2.51 34.22
CA PRO A 134 -2.58 1.27 34.78
C PRO A 134 -4.08 1.04 34.51
N ILE A 135 -4.91 2.08 34.58
CA ILE A 135 -6.37 1.99 34.29
C ILE A 135 -6.68 1.68 32.82
N PHE A 136 -5.68 1.80 31.94
CA PHE A 136 -5.74 1.61 30.50
C PHE A 136 -4.77 0.53 30.03
N ALA A 137 -4.65 -0.58 30.77
CA ALA A 137 -3.64 -1.61 30.50
C ALA A 137 -3.67 -2.15 29.06
N ALA A 138 -4.82 -2.63 28.58
CA ALA A 138 -4.96 -3.15 27.21
C ALA A 138 -4.64 -2.08 26.15
N TYR A 139 -5.08 -0.84 26.39
CA TYR A 139 -4.77 0.30 25.54
C TYR A 139 -3.27 0.59 25.50
N SER A 140 -2.59 0.69 26.65
CA SER A 140 -1.14 0.87 26.75
C SER A 140 -0.36 -0.22 26.03
N ILE A 141 -0.74 -1.50 26.22
CA ILE A 141 -0.14 -2.63 25.52
C ILE A 141 -0.27 -2.43 23.99
N SER A 142 -1.48 -2.13 23.52
CA SER A 142 -1.74 -1.97 22.09
C SER A 142 -1.01 -0.76 21.48
N LYS A 143 -0.90 0.35 22.22
CA LYS A 143 -0.20 1.56 21.76
C LYS A 143 1.32 1.39 21.80
N ALA A 144 1.87 0.66 22.78
CA ALA A 144 3.28 0.28 22.79
C ALA A 144 3.62 -0.63 21.60
N ALA A 145 2.76 -1.60 21.28
CA ALA A 145 2.93 -2.42 20.08
C ALA A 145 2.82 -1.59 18.79
N SER A 146 1.85 -0.67 18.71
CA SER A 146 1.66 0.24 17.57
C SER A 146 2.85 1.21 17.40
N HIS A 147 3.46 1.64 18.51
CA HIS A 147 4.69 2.41 18.49
C HIS A 147 5.86 1.62 17.89
N SER A 148 6.08 0.38 18.36
CA SER A 148 7.11 -0.50 17.79
C SER A 148 6.89 -0.76 16.29
N MET A 149 5.64 -0.99 15.87
CA MET A 149 5.28 -1.09 14.45
C MET A 149 5.57 0.20 13.66
N THR A 150 5.38 1.37 14.27
CA THR A 150 5.69 2.66 13.62
C THR A 150 7.19 2.77 13.34
N GLN A 151 8.04 2.42 14.31
CA GLN A 151 9.50 2.40 14.14
C GLN A 151 9.91 1.39 13.04
N LEU A 152 9.25 0.23 12.98
CA LEU A 152 9.43 -0.74 11.92
C LEU A 152 9.10 -0.15 10.54
N PHE A 153 7.90 0.43 10.38
CA PHE A 153 7.48 1.03 9.11
C PHE A 153 8.39 2.14 8.64
N ARG A 154 8.91 2.95 9.57
CA ARG A 154 9.89 3.98 9.27
C ARG A 154 11.14 3.41 8.61
N ALA A 155 11.71 2.34 9.16
CA ALA A 155 12.86 1.68 8.57
C ALA A 155 12.54 1.06 7.19
N TYR A 156 11.40 0.36 7.07
CA TYR A 156 11.00 -0.33 5.83
C TYR A 156 10.61 0.61 4.68
N LEU A 157 10.00 1.76 4.99
CA LEU A 157 9.42 2.66 3.99
C LEU A 157 10.35 3.82 3.63
N ALA A 158 11.39 4.06 4.42
CA ALA A 158 12.42 5.05 4.12
C ALA A 158 13.09 4.80 2.76
N THR A 159 13.37 3.53 2.41
CA THR A 159 13.97 3.15 1.12
C THR A 159 13.08 3.48 -0.08
N HIS A 160 11.77 3.61 0.15
CA HIS A 160 10.78 3.97 -0.85
C HIS A 160 10.46 5.48 -0.86
N GLY A 161 11.17 6.28 -0.07
CA GLY A 161 10.95 7.72 0.06
C GLY A 161 9.64 8.09 0.77
N VAL A 162 9.06 7.18 1.56
CA VAL A 162 7.85 7.46 2.35
C VAL A 162 8.24 7.77 3.78
N ALA A 163 7.87 8.95 4.28
CA ALA A 163 8.12 9.35 5.66
C ALA A 163 7.11 8.72 6.63
N VAL A 164 7.53 8.35 7.83
CA VAL A 164 6.63 7.79 8.87
C VAL A 164 6.75 8.59 10.14
N HIS A 165 5.65 9.26 10.49
CA HIS A 165 5.50 10.13 11.63
C HIS A 165 4.66 9.46 12.73
N ALA A 166 4.98 9.73 13.99
CA ALA A 166 4.17 9.37 15.14
C ALA A 166 3.75 10.62 15.89
N ALA A 167 2.49 10.71 16.32
CA ALA A 167 2.04 11.74 17.25
C ALA A 167 1.81 11.11 18.64
N PHE A 168 2.60 11.52 19.63
CA PHE A 168 2.47 11.08 21.02
C PHE A 168 1.63 12.07 21.80
N LEU A 169 0.41 11.67 22.13
CA LEU A 169 -0.57 12.55 22.76
C LEU A 169 -0.67 12.28 24.26
N GLY A 170 -0.82 13.36 25.02
CA GLY A 170 -1.49 13.35 26.31
C GLY A 170 -3.01 13.16 26.18
N PRO A 171 -3.79 13.44 27.25
CA PRO A 171 -5.24 13.35 27.24
C PRO A 171 -5.87 14.38 26.29
N VAL A 172 -6.79 13.91 25.44
CA VAL A 172 -7.54 14.76 24.49
C VAL A 172 -9.02 14.71 24.82
N ASP A 173 -9.67 15.87 24.87
CA ASP A 173 -11.09 15.99 25.23
C ASP A 173 -11.99 15.42 24.13
N THR A 174 -12.27 14.12 24.23
CA THR A 174 -13.06 13.32 23.30
C THR A 174 -13.94 12.34 24.07
N ASP A 175 -14.90 11.72 23.39
CA ASP A 175 -15.76 10.67 23.96
C ASP A 175 -14.98 9.57 24.69
N MET A 176 -13.75 9.26 24.23
CA MET A 176 -12.91 8.18 24.74
C MET A 176 -12.55 8.34 26.23
N VAL A 177 -12.38 9.57 26.71
CA VAL A 177 -11.93 9.85 28.08
C VAL A 177 -12.79 10.92 28.76
N ARG A 178 -14.03 11.10 28.29
CA ARG A 178 -14.94 12.17 28.71
C ARG A 178 -15.08 12.24 30.24
N ASP A 179 -15.28 11.09 30.88
CA ASP A 179 -15.61 11.00 32.31
C ASP A 179 -14.39 10.95 33.25
N ILE A 180 -13.17 11.07 32.71
CA ILE A 180 -11.94 11.07 33.51
C ILE A 180 -11.63 12.51 33.97
N PRO A 181 -11.55 12.79 35.28
CA PRO A 181 -11.30 14.13 35.81
C PRO A 181 -9.81 14.48 35.74
N MET A 182 -9.37 14.93 34.56
CA MET A 182 -8.01 15.39 34.32
C MET A 182 -7.99 16.54 33.30
N ASP A 183 -6.91 17.33 33.29
CA ASP A 183 -6.69 18.34 32.27
C ASP A 183 -6.54 17.68 30.90
N LYS A 184 -7.27 18.20 29.91
CA LYS A 184 -7.32 17.66 28.55
C LYS A 184 -7.09 18.77 27.55
N ALA A 185 -6.30 18.48 26.52
CA ALA A 185 -6.16 19.38 25.38
C ALA A 185 -7.40 19.25 24.46
N SER A 186 -7.79 20.36 23.81
CA SER A 186 -8.89 20.31 22.85
C SER A 186 -8.48 19.55 21.58
N PRO A 187 -9.37 18.79 20.93
CA PRO A 187 -9.07 18.10 19.67
C PRO A 187 -8.52 19.01 18.58
N ALA A 188 -9.04 20.24 18.47
CA ALA A 188 -8.59 21.23 17.50
C ALA A 188 -7.15 21.70 17.76
N SER A 189 -6.81 21.98 19.03
CA SER A 189 -5.44 22.36 19.40
C SER A 189 -4.44 21.23 19.12
N VAL A 190 -4.83 19.99 19.44
CA VAL A 190 -3.99 18.81 19.19
C VAL A 190 -3.79 18.59 17.69
N ALA A 191 -4.86 18.66 16.89
CA ALA A 191 -4.77 18.53 15.43
C ALA A 191 -3.85 19.60 14.82
N ALA A 192 -3.95 20.85 15.26
CA ALA A 192 -3.06 21.92 14.81
C ALA A 192 -1.59 21.62 15.16
N GLY A 193 -1.31 21.25 16.41
CA GLY A 193 0.05 20.89 16.85
C GLY A 193 0.63 19.69 16.10
N ILE A 194 -0.20 18.69 15.78
CA ILE A 194 0.19 17.53 14.96
C ILE A 194 0.64 17.98 13.58
N PHE A 195 -0.19 18.77 12.87
CA PHE A 195 0.16 19.22 11.53
C PHE A 195 1.34 20.20 11.54
N ASP A 196 1.52 21.00 12.59
CA ASP A 196 2.71 21.85 12.74
C ASP A 196 4.00 21.01 12.83
N GLY A 197 4.00 19.94 13.64
CA GLY A 197 5.13 19.00 13.70
C GLY A 197 5.39 18.29 12.38
N LEU A 198 4.33 17.83 11.70
CA LEU A 198 4.41 17.19 10.39
C LEU A 198 5.02 18.13 9.33
N GLU A 199 4.62 19.41 9.34
CA GLU A 199 5.14 20.40 8.40
C GLU A 199 6.61 20.75 8.66
N ARG A 200 7.06 20.71 9.93
CA ARG A 200 8.47 20.82 10.31
C ARG A 200 9.28 19.55 10.00
N GLY A 201 8.63 18.47 9.57
CA GLY A 201 9.29 17.20 9.29
C GLY A 201 9.69 16.43 10.56
N GLU A 202 9.07 16.74 11.70
CA GLU A 202 9.31 16.01 12.93
C GLU A 202 8.79 14.59 12.82
N GLU A 203 9.68 13.64 13.03
CA GLU A 203 9.36 12.22 12.97
C GLU A 203 8.51 11.75 14.16
N ASP A 204 8.79 12.27 15.36
CA ASP A 204 8.02 12.03 16.58
C ASP A 204 7.50 13.38 17.08
N ILE A 205 6.18 13.56 17.06
CA ILE A 205 5.45 14.81 17.27
C ILE A 205 4.78 14.79 18.64
N PHE A 206 4.99 15.83 19.43
CA PHE A 206 4.43 16.01 20.77
C PHE A 206 3.55 17.28 20.77
N PRO A 207 2.24 17.16 20.47
CA PRO A 207 1.42 18.30 20.06
C PRO A 207 0.75 19.05 21.21
N ASP A 208 0.65 18.46 22.40
CA ASP A 208 0.04 19.05 23.60
C ASP A 208 1.08 19.33 24.69
N SER A 209 0.73 20.17 25.67
CA SER A 209 1.64 20.64 26.72
C SER A 209 2.26 19.50 27.54
N MET A 210 1.47 18.47 27.87
CA MET A 210 1.95 17.30 28.61
C MET A 210 2.96 16.52 27.77
N ALA A 211 2.65 16.27 26.50
CA ALA A 211 3.55 15.61 25.58
C ALA A 211 4.85 16.41 25.35
N GLN A 212 4.76 17.73 25.21
CA GLN A 212 5.92 18.60 24.97
C GLN A 212 6.95 18.54 26.10
N ALA A 213 6.52 18.37 27.35
CA ALA A 213 7.42 18.22 28.50
C ALA A 213 8.35 16.99 28.37
N LEU A 214 7.97 15.98 27.58
CA LEU A 214 8.77 14.77 27.34
C LEU A 214 9.60 14.84 26.06
N ALA A 215 9.38 15.84 25.20
CA ALA A 215 9.91 15.86 23.84
C ALA A 215 11.45 15.93 23.80
N GLU A 216 12.09 16.76 24.64
CA GLU A 216 13.55 16.84 24.67
C GLU A 216 14.20 15.55 25.20
N GLY A 217 13.65 15.02 26.29
CA GLY A 217 14.11 13.75 26.89
C GLY A 217 13.94 12.58 25.93
N TRP A 218 12.86 12.53 25.15
CA TRP A 218 12.65 11.53 24.10
C TRP A 218 13.73 11.60 23.02
N ARG A 219 13.91 12.81 22.43
CA ARG A 219 14.83 13.01 21.29
C ARG A 219 16.29 12.68 21.64
N ARG A 220 16.70 12.88 22.90
CA ARG A 220 18.06 12.58 23.38
C ARG A 220 18.15 11.27 24.19
N GLY A 221 17.04 10.54 24.30
CA GLY A 221 16.92 9.38 25.18
C GLY A 221 17.46 8.08 24.58
N ILE A 222 17.71 7.11 25.46
CA ILE A 222 18.24 5.80 25.08
C ILE A 222 17.33 5.03 24.11
N VAL A 223 16.01 5.17 24.26
CA VAL A 223 15.03 4.51 23.39
C VAL A 223 15.22 4.94 21.93
N LYS A 224 15.39 6.24 21.68
CA LYS A 224 15.60 6.75 20.32
C LYS A 224 16.96 6.38 19.74
N ALA A 225 17.99 6.34 20.60
CA ALA A 225 19.31 5.88 20.21
C ALA A 225 19.29 4.39 19.77
N VAL A 226 18.63 3.53 20.54
CA VAL A 226 18.47 2.11 20.23
C VAL A 226 17.63 1.91 18.96
N GLU A 227 16.54 2.65 18.79
CA GLU A 227 15.75 2.63 17.54
C GLU A 227 16.64 2.91 16.31
N SER A 228 17.40 4.00 16.36
CA SER A 228 18.27 4.42 15.26
C SER A 228 19.38 3.41 14.98
N GLN A 229 19.87 2.71 16.01
CA GLN A 229 20.80 1.60 15.85
C GLN A 229 20.11 0.39 15.21
N ASN A 230 18.92 0.03 15.67
CA ASN A 230 18.18 -1.14 15.18
C ASN A 230 17.75 -1.01 13.73
N ALA A 231 17.45 0.21 13.26
CA ALA A 231 17.13 0.48 11.87
C ALA A 231 18.25 0.05 10.89
N LYS A 232 19.50 -0.09 11.37
CA LYS A 232 20.65 -0.56 10.57
C LYS A 232 20.65 -2.07 10.34
N TYR A 233 19.91 -2.84 11.14
CA TYR A 233 19.74 -4.29 10.96
C TYR A 233 18.64 -4.64 9.96
N MET A 234 18.09 -3.64 9.26
CA MET A 234 17.23 -3.90 8.13
C MET A 234 17.96 -4.82 7.15
N PRO A 235 17.40 -6.01 6.82
CA PRO A 235 17.99 -6.82 5.78
C PRO A 235 18.14 -5.98 4.52
N PRO A 236 19.21 -6.18 3.72
CA PRO A 236 19.27 -5.57 2.39
C PRO A 236 17.95 -5.88 1.70
N GLU A 237 17.35 -4.85 1.06
CA GLU A 237 16.03 -4.98 0.45
C GLU A 237 15.96 -6.30 -0.30
N THR A 238 15.15 -7.21 0.22
CA THR A 238 14.77 -8.39 -0.53
C THR A 238 13.84 -7.86 -1.61
N PRO A 239 14.16 -8.01 -2.89
CA PRO A 239 13.34 -7.51 -3.99
C PRO A 239 11.88 -7.81 -3.72
N GLY A 240 11.08 -6.75 -3.54
CA GLY A 240 9.75 -6.89 -2.97
C GLY A 240 8.88 -7.80 -3.83
N LYS A 241 7.86 -8.42 -3.23
CA LYS A 241 6.78 -9.12 -3.95
C LYS A 241 6.08 -8.26 -5.04
N ASP A 242 6.37 -6.96 -5.08
CA ASP A 242 5.88 -6.00 -6.07
C ASP A 242 6.87 -5.73 -7.23
N GLU A 243 8.08 -6.32 -7.24
CA GLU A 243 9.05 -6.22 -8.34
C GLU A 243 8.72 -7.17 -9.48
N SER A 244 7.53 -6.97 -10.04
CA SER A 244 7.08 -7.70 -11.22
C SER A 244 7.91 -7.29 -12.43
N PHE A 245 8.48 -8.26 -13.15
CA PHE A 245 9.22 -7.98 -14.37
C PHE A 245 8.37 -7.22 -15.39
N THR A 246 8.84 -6.03 -15.80
CA THR A 246 8.10 -5.10 -16.69
C THR A 246 8.95 -4.68 -17.89
N ARG A 247 8.34 -4.63 -19.08
CA ARG A 247 8.93 -4.07 -20.31
C ARG A 247 7.91 -3.16 -21.00
N THR A 248 8.40 -2.09 -21.61
CA THR A 248 7.55 -1.16 -22.37
C THR A 248 8.15 -0.94 -23.75
N PHE A 249 7.32 -0.85 -24.78
CA PHE A 249 7.72 -0.43 -26.11
C PHE A 249 6.58 0.34 -26.78
N SER A 250 6.91 1.09 -27.83
CA SER A 250 5.93 1.84 -28.63
C SER A 250 6.03 1.47 -30.10
N VAL A 251 4.90 1.60 -30.80
CA VAL A 251 4.71 1.29 -32.22
C VAL A 251 3.74 2.30 -32.85
N GLU A 252 3.80 2.48 -34.16
CA GLU A 252 2.91 3.42 -34.87
C GLU A 252 1.50 2.84 -35.09
N GLN A 253 1.39 1.50 -35.14
CA GLN A 253 0.14 0.76 -35.31
C GLN A 253 -0.92 1.14 -34.27
N SER A 254 -2.18 0.99 -34.65
CA SER A 254 -3.32 1.33 -33.80
C SER A 254 -3.41 0.42 -32.56
N PRO A 255 -4.04 0.89 -31.46
CA PRO A 255 -4.31 0.05 -30.28
C PRO A 255 -5.03 -1.26 -30.61
N LYS A 256 -5.88 -1.26 -31.64
CA LYS A 256 -6.59 -2.44 -32.13
C LYS A 256 -5.65 -3.47 -32.77
N GLU A 257 -4.78 -3.06 -33.68
CA GLU A 257 -3.79 -3.97 -34.31
C GLU A 257 -2.83 -4.56 -33.27
N VAL A 258 -2.42 -3.75 -32.29
CA VAL A 258 -1.60 -4.20 -31.15
C VAL A 258 -2.35 -5.24 -30.30
N PHE A 259 -3.61 -4.97 -29.98
CA PHE A 259 -4.45 -5.86 -29.19
C PHE A 259 -4.69 -7.20 -29.91
N GLU A 260 -4.96 -7.17 -31.21
CA GLU A 260 -5.10 -8.37 -32.04
C GLU A 260 -3.81 -9.19 -32.06
N ALA A 261 -2.65 -8.55 -32.22
CA ALA A 261 -1.35 -9.22 -32.21
C ALA A 261 -1.01 -9.86 -30.85
N ILE A 262 -1.34 -9.21 -29.73
CA ILE A 262 -1.14 -9.77 -28.38
C ILE A 262 -1.93 -11.08 -28.20
N ASN A 263 -3.18 -11.11 -28.68
CA ASN A 263 -4.06 -12.28 -28.56
C ASN A 263 -3.76 -13.38 -29.60
N ASP A 264 -2.98 -13.11 -30.65
CA ASP A 264 -2.46 -14.12 -31.57
C ASP A 264 -1.10 -14.69 -31.09
N VAL A 265 -1.11 -15.32 -29.91
CA VAL A 265 0.09 -15.80 -29.20
C VAL A 265 1.00 -16.67 -30.08
N ARG A 266 0.39 -17.54 -30.91
CA ARG A 266 1.09 -18.44 -31.85
C ARG A 266 1.93 -17.72 -32.90
N SER A 267 1.54 -16.49 -33.22
CA SER A 267 2.25 -15.73 -34.25
C SER A 267 3.60 -15.23 -33.78
N TRP A 268 3.83 -15.04 -32.46
CA TRP A 268 5.05 -14.41 -31.92
C TRP A 268 5.83 -15.24 -30.88
N TRP A 269 5.26 -16.33 -30.37
CA TRP A 269 5.99 -17.28 -29.51
C TRP A 269 6.66 -18.38 -30.32
N THR A 270 7.78 -18.90 -29.79
CA THR A 270 8.49 -20.07 -30.28
C THR A 270 8.18 -21.26 -29.38
N GLY A 271 7.93 -22.43 -29.94
CA GLY A 271 7.47 -23.61 -29.19
C GLY A 271 6.02 -23.99 -29.51
N ASP A 272 5.50 -24.98 -28.78
CA ASP A 272 4.18 -25.55 -29.04
C ASP A 272 3.13 -24.84 -28.19
N ILE A 273 2.06 -24.39 -28.85
CA ILE A 273 0.90 -23.76 -28.20
C ILE A 273 -0.38 -24.52 -28.53
N GLU A 274 -0.97 -25.12 -27.51
CA GLU A 274 -2.23 -25.85 -27.55
C GLU A 274 -3.34 -25.01 -26.90
N GLY A 275 -4.55 -24.98 -27.45
CA GLY A 275 -5.68 -24.20 -26.91
C GLY A 275 -5.97 -22.88 -27.63
N SER A 276 -6.71 -21.97 -26.99
CA SER A 276 -7.14 -20.68 -27.56
C SER A 276 -6.63 -19.50 -26.72
N SER A 277 -6.54 -18.32 -27.32
CA SER A 277 -6.02 -17.09 -26.67
C SER A 277 -6.70 -15.81 -27.17
N GLY A 278 -7.90 -15.92 -27.76
CA GLY A 278 -8.59 -14.79 -28.41
C GLY A 278 -9.72 -14.17 -27.59
N LYS A 279 -10.25 -14.88 -26.59
CA LYS A 279 -11.48 -14.50 -25.87
C LYS A 279 -11.35 -14.70 -24.37
N LEU A 280 -12.18 -13.98 -23.60
CA LEU A 280 -12.21 -14.10 -22.15
C LEU A 280 -12.58 -15.54 -21.77
N GLY A 281 -11.81 -16.13 -20.85
CA GLY A 281 -11.98 -17.51 -20.43
C GLY A 281 -11.26 -18.55 -21.30
N ASP A 282 -10.69 -18.14 -22.45
CA ASP A 282 -9.81 -19.01 -23.23
C ASP A 282 -8.62 -19.48 -22.38
N GLU A 283 -8.14 -20.68 -22.67
CA GLU A 283 -6.99 -21.29 -22.03
C GLU A 283 -6.05 -21.86 -23.08
N PHE A 284 -4.75 -21.62 -22.90
CA PHE A 284 -3.71 -22.23 -23.73
C PHE A 284 -2.58 -22.78 -22.89
N THR A 285 -1.94 -23.83 -23.39
CA THR A 285 -0.73 -24.44 -22.82
C THR A 285 0.43 -24.18 -23.75
N TYR A 286 1.48 -23.58 -23.20
CA TYR A 286 2.77 -23.40 -23.82
C TYR A 286 3.74 -24.54 -23.44
N ARG A 287 4.50 -25.05 -24.41
CA ARG A 287 5.59 -26.00 -24.19
C ARG A 287 6.83 -25.60 -24.98
N TYR A 288 7.98 -25.56 -24.31
CA TYR A 288 9.30 -25.36 -24.91
C TYR A 288 10.25 -26.47 -24.48
N LYS A 289 10.45 -27.43 -25.39
CA LYS A 289 11.26 -28.63 -25.13
C LYS A 289 10.81 -29.29 -23.81
N HIS A 290 11.76 -29.83 -23.04
CA HIS A 290 11.52 -30.31 -21.68
C HIS A 290 11.67 -29.21 -20.61
N LEU A 291 12.06 -27.99 -21.01
CA LEU A 291 12.51 -26.94 -20.09
C LEU A 291 11.36 -26.18 -19.43
N HIS A 292 10.32 -25.86 -20.21
CA HIS A 292 9.22 -25.02 -19.75
C HIS A 292 7.89 -25.55 -20.27
N ARG A 293 6.97 -25.81 -19.35
CA ARG A 293 5.54 -25.95 -19.63
C ARG A 293 4.75 -24.97 -18.77
N SER A 294 3.81 -24.24 -19.34
CA SER A 294 2.89 -23.40 -18.56
C SER A 294 1.51 -23.32 -19.21
N THR A 295 0.48 -23.19 -18.39
CA THR A 295 -0.93 -23.07 -18.79
C THR A 295 -1.45 -21.72 -18.35
N GLN A 296 -2.01 -20.96 -19.29
CA GLN A 296 -2.48 -19.61 -19.11
C GLN A 296 -3.97 -19.53 -19.42
N LYS A 297 -4.73 -18.93 -18.51
CA LYS A 297 -6.14 -18.61 -18.69
C LYS A 297 -6.34 -17.11 -18.84
N LEU A 298 -7.07 -16.67 -19.87
CA LEU A 298 -7.42 -15.28 -20.07
C LEU A 298 -8.50 -14.89 -19.05
N VAL A 299 -8.14 -14.07 -18.06
CA VAL A 299 -9.01 -13.71 -16.92
C VAL A 299 -9.54 -12.27 -16.99
N GLU A 300 -8.95 -11.44 -17.84
CA GLU A 300 -9.45 -10.08 -18.10
C GLU A 300 -9.12 -9.70 -19.54
N ILE A 301 -10.11 -9.16 -20.26
CA ILE A 301 -9.94 -8.61 -21.60
C ILE A 301 -10.74 -7.31 -21.68
N VAL A 302 -10.05 -6.22 -21.96
CA VAL A 302 -10.66 -4.94 -22.31
C VAL A 302 -10.17 -4.59 -23.72
N PRO A 303 -11.06 -4.64 -24.74
CA PRO A 303 -10.69 -4.39 -26.13
C PRO A 303 -9.83 -3.13 -26.28
N ASP A 304 -8.74 -3.27 -27.04
CA ASP A 304 -7.78 -2.21 -27.39
C ASP A 304 -7.04 -1.56 -26.21
N LYS A 305 -7.22 -2.08 -24.98
CA LYS A 305 -6.70 -1.47 -23.75
C LYS A 305 -5.94 -2.41 -22.85
N LYS A 306 -6.41 -3.66 -22.67
CA LYS A 306 -5.85 -4.54 -21.65
C LYS A 306 -6.13 -6.01 -21.89
N VAL A 307 -5.13 -6.85 -21.61
CA VAL A 307 -5.26 -8.31 -21.58
C VAL A 307 -4.53 -8.85 -20.36
N VAL A 308 -5.15 -9.76 -19.60
CA VAL A 308 -4.55 -10.43 -18.45
C VAL A 308 -4.68 -11.93 -18.56
N TRP A 309 -3.55 -12.62 -18.42
CA TRP A 309 -3.46 -14.07 -18.34
C TRP A 309 -3.10 -14.46 -16.91
N ARG A 310 -3.85 -15.37 -16.30
CA ARG A 310 -3.46 -16.02 -15.04
C ARG A 310 -2.78 -17.34 -15.36
N VAL A 311 -1.61 -17.59 -14.77
CA VAL A 311 -0.92 -18.86 -14.91
C VAL A 311 -1.53 -19.87 -13.93
N SER A 312 -2.23 -20.87 -14.45
CA SER A 312 -2.92 -21.89 -13.65
C SER A 312 -2.04 -23.09 -13.31
N ASN A 313 -1.03 -23.36 -14.15
CA ASN A 313 -0.09 -24.44 -13.95
C ASN A 313 1.24 -24.12 -14.65
N ALA A 314 2.36 -24.36 -13.97
CA ALA A 314 3.69 -24.21 -14.54
C ALA A 314 4.63 -25.31 -14.05
N HIS A 315 5.55 -25.67 -14.93
CA HIS A 315 6.65 -26.59 -14.66
C HIS A 315 7.92 -26.09 -15.37
N LEU A 316 8.89 -25.64 -14.58
CA LEU A 316 10.19 -25.13 -15.01
C LEU A 316 11.29 -26.10 -14.57
N SER A 317 11.77 -26.95 -15.48
CA SER A 317 12.66 -28.08 -15.14
C SER A 317 14.08 -27.66 -14.74
N PHE A 318 14.43 -26.38 -14.95
CA PHE A 318 15.73 -25.80 -14.66
C PHE A 318 15.79 -25.13 -13.28
N THR A 319 14.76 -25.31 -12.45
CA THR A 319 14.66 -24.78 -11.09
C THR A 319 14.38 -25.91 -10.10
N LYS A 320 14.75 -25.72 -8.84
CA LYS A 320 14.37 -26.59 -7.73
C LYS A 320 12.92 -26.37 -7.28
N THR A 321 12.31 -25.26 -7.70
CA THR A 321 10.90 -24.93 -7.47
C THR A 321 10.14 -24.82 -8.80
N PRO A 322 9.80 -25.94 -9.46
CA PRO A 322 9.29 -25.92 -10.84
C PRO A 322 7.96 -25.17 -11.03
N ALA A 323 7.23 -24.94 -9.94
CA ALA A 323 5.92 -24.31 -9.90
C ALA A 323 5.95 -22.80 -9.65
N GLU A 324 7.11 -22.13 -9.76
CA GLU A 324 7.28 -20.70 -9.42
C GLU A 324 6.29 -19.76 -10.12
N TRP A 325 5.84 -20.08 -11.34
CA TRP A 325 4.84 -19.26 -12.03
C TRP A 325 3.39 -19.51 -11.61
N ASN A 326 3.09 -20.49 -10.75
CA ASN A 326 1.69 -20.73 -10.38
C ASN A 326 1.08 -19.50 -9.69
N ASP A 327 -0.15 -19.15 -10.08
CA ASP A 327 -0.90 -18.00 -9.57
C ASP A 327 -0.30 -16.62 -9.89
N THR A 328 0.72 -16.54 -10.74
CA THR A 328 1.19 -15.26 -11.30
C THR A 328 0.25 -14.77 -12.40
N GLN A 329 0.42 -13.51 -12.80
CA GLN A 329 -0.34 -12.93 -13.92
C GLN A 329 0.58 -12.31 -14.97
N VAL A 330 0.26 -12.52 -16.24
CA VAL A 330 0.87 -11.82 -17.37
C VAL A 330 -0.10 -10.74 -17.85
N VAL A 331 0.34 -9.49 -17.82
CA VAL A 331 -0.51 -8.32 -18.06
C VAL A 331 0.04 -7.52 -19.22
N PHE A 332 -0.83 -7.16 -20.16
CA PHE A 332 -0.56 -6.20 -21.22
C PHE A 332 -1.51 -5.02 -21.07
N GLU A 333 -0.96 -3.82 -20.97
CA GLU A 333 -1.69 -2.56 -20.98
C GLU A 333 -1.33 -1.80 -22.26
N ILE A 334 -2.34 -1.33 -22.98
CA ILE A 334 -2.24 -0.67 -24.28
C ILE A 334 -2.79 0.74 -24.12
N ALA A 335 -2.00 1.74 -24.47
CA ALA A 335 -2.39 3.14 -24.38
C ALA A 335 -1.91 3.93 -25.59
N ARG A 336 -2.78 4.79 -26.14
CA ARG A 336 -2.37 5.77 -27.13
C ARG A 336 -1.61 6.91 -26.44
N LYS A 337 -0.40 7.22 -26.92
CA LYS A 337 0.44 8.33 -26.46
C LYS A 337 0.89 9.16 -27.67
N GLY A 338 0.17 10.25 -27.95
CA GLY A 338 0.37 11.04 -29.16
C GLY A 338 0.11 10.20 -30.41
N ASP A 339 1.08 10.17 -31.32
CA ASP A 339 1.01 9.44 -32.58
C ASP A 339 1.47 7.98 -32.50
N ALA A 340 1.84 7.50 -31.31
CA ALA A 340 2.26 6.13 -31.07
C ALA A 340 1.31 5.39 -30.11
N THR A 341 1.29 4.08 -30.22
CA THR A 341 0.66 3.17 -29.26
C THR A 341 1.74 2.56 -28.39
N GLU A 342 1.63 2.75 -27.08
CA GLU A 342 2.52 2.16 -26.09
C GLU A 342 1.90 0.84 -25.56
N VAL A 343 2.75 -0.18 -25.46
CA VAL A 343 2.46 -1.44 -24.78
C VAL A 343 3.33 -1.53 -23.55
N ARG A 344 2.68 -1.64 -22.38
CA ARG A 344 3.32 -2.00 -21.12
C ARG A 344 3.02 -3.46 -20.81
N PHE A 345 4.06 -4.27 -20.85
CA PHE A 345 4.04 -5.67 -20.44
C PHE A 345 4.49 -5.80 -18.98
N THR A 346 3.78 -6.59 -18.18
CA THR A 346 4.16 -6.91 -16.80
C THR A 346 3.85 -8.36 -16.48
N HIS A 347 4.84 -9.13 -16.05
CA HIS A 347 4.63 -10.42 -15.42
C HIS A 347 4.53 -10.23 -13.90
N ARG A 348 3.31 -10.04 -13.40
CA ARG A 348 2.99 -9.88 -11.98
C ARG A 348 3.29 -11.15 -11.20
N GLY A 349 4.24 -11.05 -10.26
CA GLY A 349 4.70 -12.18 -9.47
C GLY A 349 5.98 -12.85 -9.99
N LEU A 350 6.49 -12.47 -11.18
CA LEU A 350 7.86 -12.83 -11.58
C LEU A 350 8.82 -11.82 -10.96
N VAL A 351 9.45 -12.21 -9.85
CA VAL A 351 10.27 -11.36 -8.98
C VAL A 351 11.73 -11.83 -8.94
N PRO A 352 12.73 -10.96 -8.70
CA PRO A 352 14.15 -11.34 -8.69
C PRO A 352 14.54 -12.44 -7.69
N THR A 353 13.69 -12.71 -6.70
CA THR A 353 13.90 -13.80 -5.73
C THR A 353 13.53 -15.19 -6.27
N PHE A 354 12.85 -15.28 -7.41
CA PHE A 354 12.59 -16.57 -8.06
C PHE A 354 13.86 -17.13 -8.65
N GLU A 355 14.11 -18.42 -8.46
CA GLU A 355 15.27 -19.10 -9.06
C GLU A 355 15.22 -18.99 -10.59
N CYS A 356 14.02 -18.97 -11.18
CA CYS A 356 13.84 -18.79 -12.61
C CYS A 356 14.10 -17.37 -13.12
N PHE A 357 14.21 -16.35 -12.25
CA PHE A 357 14.04 -14.95 -12.65
C PHE A 357 14.89 -14.52 -13.85
N ASP A 358 16.20 -14.78 -13.84
CA ASP A 358 17.09 -14.36 -14.93
C ASP A 358 16.74 -15.05 -16.26
N ALA A 359 16.49 -16.37 -16.23
CA ALA A 359 16.09 -17.13 -17.40
C ALA A 359 14.69 -16.71 -17.90
N CYS A 360 13.74 -16.54 -16.99
CA CYS A 360 12.37 -16.14 -17.25
C CYS A 360 12.29 -14.71 -17.80
N SER A 361 12.98 -13.75 -17.20
CA SER A 361 13.03 -12.34 -17.64
C SER A 361 13.80 -12.18 -18.97
N GLY A 362 14.84 -12.98 -19.18
CA GLY A 362 15.52 -13.10 -20.47
C GLY A 362 14.59 -13.62 -21.56
N GLY A 363 13.88 -14.72 -21.30
CA GLY A 363 12.88 -15.28 -22.21
C GLY A 363 11.75 -14.30 -22.54
N TRP A 364 11.20 -13.61 -21.54
CA TRP A 364 10.22 -12.55 -21.78
C TRP A 364 10.78 -11.39 -22.57
N THR A 365 12.03 -10.97 -22.33
CA THR A 365 12.66 -9.90 -23.13
C THR A 365 12.71 -10.28 -24.61
N HIS A 366 13.05 -11.54 -24.92
CA HIS A 366 13.01 -12.07 -26.29
C HIS A 366 11.58 -12.05 -26.87
N TYR A 367 10.60 -12.60 -26.16
CA TYR A 367 9.22 -12.66 -26.66
C TYR A 367 8.58 -11.29 -26.85
N ILE A 368 8.85 -10.33 -25.97
CA ILE A 368 8.38 -8.94 -26.14
C ILE A 368 9.05 -8.27 -27.35
N GLY A 369 10.31 -8.59 -27.64
CA GLY A 369 10.96 -8.20 -28.89
C GLY A 369 10.28 -8.81 -30.12
N SER A 370 9.95 -10.11 -30.07
CA SER A 370 9.23 -10.81 -31.14
C SER A 370 7.84 -10.23 -31.39
N LEU A 371 7.08 -9.92 -30.32
CA LEU A 371 5.78 -9.26 -30.41
C LEU A 371 5.89 -7.89 -31.08
N LYS A 372 6.85 -7.06 -30.65
CA LYS A 372 7.09 -5.75 -31.29
C LYS A 372 7.38 -5.92 -32.78
N LYS A 373 8.25 -6.86 -33.15
CA LYS A 373 8.57 -7.14 -34.56
C LYS A 373 7.35 -7.60 -35.35
N ARG A 374 6.53 -8.49 -34.77
CA ARG A 374 5.28 -9.01 -35.35
C ARG A 374 4.26 -7.91 -35.61
N ILE A 375 4.15 -6.93 -34.70
CA ILE A 375 3.28 -5.77 -34.87
C ILE A 375 3.80 -4.87 -35.99
N THR A 376 5.10 -4.56 -36.00
CA THR A 376 5.68 -3.60 -36.95
C THR A 376 5.86 -4.11 -38.37
N THR A 377 6.14 -5.41 -38.56
CA THR A 377 6.53 -5.98 -39.85
C THR A 377 5.64 -7.12 -40.32
N GLY A 378 4.71 -7.59 -39.49
CA GLY A 378 3.95 -8.82 -39.75
C GLY A 378 4.74 -10.12 -39.51
N LEU A 379 6.05 -10.04 -39.27
CA LEU A 379 6.94 -11.18 -39.04
C LEU A 379 7.38 -11.27 -37.57
N ALA A 380 7.40 -12.47 -37.01
CA ALA A 380 7.95 -12.71 -35.67
C ALA A 380 9.45 -13.03 -35.70
N GLN A 381 10.11 -12.89 -34.55
CA GLN A 381 11.46 -13.41 -34.36
C GLN A 381 11.33 -14.82 -33.81
N LYS A 382 11.41 -15.81 -34.71
CA LYS A 382 11.38 -17.24 -34.36
C LYS A 382 12.79 -17.78 -34.56
N GLU A 383 13.57 -17.85 -33.49
CA GLU A 383 14.79 -18.67 -33.46
C GLU A 383 14.45 -20.10 -33.06
#